data_AF-A0A6H0XVQ9-F1
#
_entry.id   AF-A0A6H0XVQ9-F1
#
_cell.length_a   1.000
_cell.length_b   1.000
_cell.length_c   1.000
_cell.angle_alpha   90.00
_cell.angle_beta   90.00
_cell.angle_gamma   90.00
#
_symmetry.space_group_name_H-M   'P 1'
#
loop_
_entity.id
_entity.type
_entity.pdbx_description
1 polymer ?
#
loop_
_entity_poly.entity_id
_entity_poly.type
_entity_poly.pdbx_seq_one_letter_code
_entity_poly.pdbx_strand_id
1 'polypeptide(L)'
;MAIKTILITAFAALVAAVPQHAEHIGKAQIARSNQLLGLSDLAGRTISYDGSCGSWSGMTCPGTTCCSAESWCGSSDAHCGTGCQAGFGQCGSSGASDTSAIPSPAVQTPAPVVQSSAAEVESSAAPSTTVPAPTSEVVASAPAASSSPAQSDTDSTDSASGVTGSQNKGVQHPEPVFSHSIPTTTTVAAVKTSSTSTTIPTPTPSASSGSTGSSSGLGDSYKMYTGDGSVGAGWPAQSSWVDFDTAFENNRGLMSKSCTQFGATNNNDDEISNLKSALQSVASSSGVDARFLLAIMMQESGGCVRAPTTNYGVRNPGLFQSHDGSGSCNDGSAINPCPMSEITQMVTDGAAGTAAGDGLKQTIAEAGTSDVSKYYRAARIYNSGSIAASGQLQDGIATHCYSSDVANRLTGWVTAAHGCSG
;
A
#
# COMPACT_ATOMS: atom_id res chain seq x y z
N MET A 1 -66.51 22.03 -40.37
CA MET A 1 -67.30 22.84 -39.41
C MET A 1 -66.39 23.24 -38.25
N ALA A 2 -66.47 24.52 -37.86
CA ALA A 2 -65.83 25.22 -36.72
C ALA A 2 -64.27 25.31 -36.75
N ILE A 3 -63.63 26.43 -37.12
CA ILE A 3 -63.66 27.82 -36.59
C ILE A 3 -63.19 27.91 -35.12
N LYS A 4 -61.96 28.40 -34.91
CA LYS A 4 -61.72 29.60 -34.10
C LYS A 4 -60.33 30.23 -34.32
N THR A 5 -60.40 31.38 -34.98
CA THR A 5 -59.49 32.52 -35.12
C THR A 5 -59.10 33.16 -33.77
N ILE A 6 -57.94 33.83 -33.69
CA ILE A 6 -57.69 35.18 -33.09
C ILE A 6 -56.23 35.60 -33.42
N LEU A 7 -56.03 36.49 -34.43
CA LEU A 7 -55.56 37.90 -34.38
C LEU A 7 -54.02 38.08 -34.21
N ILE A 8 -53.26 38.52 -35.24
CA ILE A 8 -52.95 39.91 -35.70
C ILE A 8 -51.99 40.62 -34.72
N THR A 9 -50.73 40.94 -35.06
CA THR A 9 -50.32 42.17 -35.78
C THR A 9 -48.92 42.07 -36.43
N ALA A 10 -48.77 42.83 -37.53
CA ALA A 10 -47.58 43.06 -38.34
C ALA A 10 -46.53 43.97 -37.68
N PHE A 11 -45.28 43.98 -38.18
CA PHE A 11 -44.64 45.18 -38.72
C PHE A 11 -43.39 44.84 -39.57
N ALA A 12 -43.10 45.74 -40.50
CA ALA A 12 -42.40 45.55 -41.75
C ALA A 12 -40.87 45.70 -41.70
N ALA A 13 -40.29 45.31 -42.83
CA ALA A 13 -38.91 45.36 -43.31
C ALA A 13 -38.05 46.58 -42.96
N LEU A 14 -36.73 46.33 -42.82
CA LEU A 14 -35.72 47.11 -43.51
C LEU A 14 -34.49 46.23 -43.83
N VAL A 15 -34.24 46.04 -45.13
CA VAL A 15 -33.00 45.50 -45.70
C VAL A 15 -32.29 46.67 -46.37
N ALA A 16 -31.02 46.89 -46.03
CA ALA A 16 -29.95 47.57 -46.78
C ALA A 16 -28.95 48.13 -45.75
N ALA A 17 -27.63 48.14 -45.90
CA ALA A 17 -26.70 47.58 -46.86
C ALA A 17 -25.33 47.77 -46.18
N VAL A 18 -24.44 46.78 -46.20
CA VAL A 18 -23.04 46.97 -45.81
C VAL A 18 -22.18 46.69 -47.05
N PRO A 19 -21.32 47.63 -47.48
CA PRO A 19 -20.50 47.45 -48.67
C PRO A 19 -19.27 46.60 -48.34
N GLN A 20 -18.91 45.76 -49.31
CA GLN A 20 -17.59 45.16 -49.42
C GLN A 20 -16.71 46.10 -50.26
N HIS A 21 -15.49 46.39 -49.80
CA HIS A 21 -14.28 46.35 -50.64
C HIS A 21 -12.99 46.46 -49.79
N ALA A 22 -12.05 45.59 -50.14
CA ALA A 22 -10.66 45.47 -49.73
C ALA A 22 -9.84 46.74 -50.12
N GLU A 23 -8.63 47.03 -49.63
CA GLU A 23 -7.43 46.20 -49.58
C GLU A 23 -6.35 46.70 -48.58
N HIS A 24 -5.62 45.72 -48.04
CA HIS A 24 -4.19 45.63 -47.71
C HIS A 24 -3.37 46.86 -47.27
N ILE A 25 -2.82 46.78 -46.05
CA ILE A 25 -1.37 46.65 -45.75
C ILE A 25 -1.23 46.17 -44.30
N GLY A 26 -0.43 45.12 -44.07
CA GLY A 26 -0.10 44.62 -42.73
C GLY A 26 -0.22 43.12 -42.56
N LYS A 27 0.59 42.36 -43.31
CA LYS A 27 0.83 40.94 -43.04
C LYS A 27 1.44 40.78 -41.64
N ALA A 28 1.12 39.63 -41.03
CA ALA A 28 1.61 39.08 -39.75
C ALA A 28 0.80 39.46 -38.51
N GLN A 29 -0.35 38.80 -38.30
CA GLN A 29 -0.82 38.27 -36.99
C GLN A 29 -2.09 37.41 -37.21
N ILE A 30 -2.00 36.28 -37.91
CA ILE A 30 -3.03 35.22 -37.83
C ILE A 30 -2.31 33.88 -37.67
N ALA A 31 -1.81 33.64 -36.46
CA ALA A 31 -1.39 32.33 -35.97
C ALA A 31 -1.53 32.25 -34.43
N ARG A 32 -2.48 32.99 -33.85
CA ARG A 32 -2.66 33.09 -32.38
C ARG A 32 -4.05 32.69 -31.87
N SER A 33 -4.85 31.97 -32.66
CA SER A 33 -6.19 31.53 -32.23
C SER A 33 -6.35 30.02 -32.00
N ASN A 34 -5.30 29.21 -32.13
CA ASN A 34 -5.38 27.77 -31.82
C ASN A 34 -4.72 27.34 -30.49
N GLN A 35 -4.31 28.30 -29.65
CA GLN A 35 -3.65 28.00 -28.37
C GLN A 35 -4.57 28.16 -27.15
N LEU A 36 -5.87 28.39 -27.35
CA LEU A 36 -6.85 28.62 -26.28
C LEU A 36 -7.85 27.47 -26.07
N LEU A 37 -7.77 26.39 -26.86
CA LEU A 37 -8.55 25.16 -26.61
C LEU A 37 -7.81 24.13 -25.74
N GLY A 38 -6.57 24.41 -25.33
CA GLY A 38 -5.78 23.53 -24.43
C GLY A 38 -5.71 23.99 -22.97
N LEU A 39 -6.31 25.13 -22.62
CA LEU A 39 -6.19 25.71 -21.27
C LEU A 39 -7.36 25.37 -20.34
N SER A 40 -8.43 24.77 -20.87
CA SER A 40 -9.55 24.27 -20.07
C SER A 40 -9.29 22.88 -19.46
N ASP A 41 -8.21 22.19 -19.87
CA ASP A 41 -7.83 20.86 -19.37
C ASP A 41 -6.65 20.90 -18.37
N LEU A 42 -6.10 22.09 -18.08
CA LEU A 42 -5.02 22.28 -17.09
C LEU A 42 -5.45 23.00 -15.81
N ALA A 43 -6.68 23.52 -15.73
CA ALA A 43 -7.21 24.11 -14.51
C ALA A 43 -7.62 23.00 -13.52
N GLY A 44 -6.62 22.39 -12.87
CA GLY A 44 -6.85 21.38 -11.82
C GLY A 44 -5.77 20.32 -11.65
N ARG A 45 -4.68 20.33 -12.44
CA ARG A 45 -3.58 19.35 -12.31
C ARG A 45 -2.38 19.96 -11.61
N THR A 46 -1.86 19.24 -10.62
CA THR A 46 -0.73 19.67 -9.78
C THR A 46 0.58 19.61 -10.58
N ILE A 47 1.39 20.67 -10.49
CA ILE A 47 2.71 20.74 -11.13
C ILE A 47 3.69 19.86 -10.35
N SER A 48 4.43 19.03 -11.06
CA SER A 48 5.52 18.22 -10.55
C SER A 48 6.72 19.07 -10.16
N TYR A 49 7.25 18.83 -8.96
CA TYR A 49 8.46 19.48 -8.45
C TYR A 49 9.65 18.52 -8.35
N ASP A 50 9.42 17.21 -8.41
CA ASP A 50 10.46 16.19 -8.39
C ASP A 50 10.87 15.72 -9.79
N GLY A 51 10.17 16.20 -10.83
CA GLY A 51 10.43 15.82 -12.21
C GLY A 51 9.59 14.63 -12.68
N SER A 52 8.76 14.02 -11.85
CA SER A 52 7.85 12.95 -12.29
C SER A 52 6.59 13.54 -12.94
N CYS A 53 6.18 13.07 -14.11
CA CYS A 53 4.91 13.48 -14.71
C CYS A 53 4.20 12.32 -15.38
N GLY A 54 2.92 12.47 -15.68
CA GLY A 54 2.13 11.45 -16.37
C GLY A 54 0.95 10.96 -15.56
N SER A 55 0.17 10.08 -16.17
CA SER A 55 -1.10 9.59 -15.58
C SER A 55 -0.91 8.85 -14.26
N TRP A 56 0.25 8.22 -14.08
CA TRP A 56 0.63 7.53 -12.85
C TRP A 56 0.68 8.48 -11.64
N SER A 57 1.40 9.60 -11.76
CA SER A 57 1.51 10.58 -10.69
C SER A 57 0.33 11.56 -10.66
N GLY A 58 -0.36 11.72 -11.79
CA GLY A 58 -1.36 12.78 -11.98
C GLY A 58 -0.73 14.17 -12.12
N MET A 59 0.60 14.25 -12.18
CA MET A 59 1.36 15.49 -12.13
C MET A 59 1.77 15.93 -13.53
N THR A 60 1.78 17.24 -13.75
CA THR A 60 2.23 17.85 -15.00
C THR A 60 3.66 18.37 -14.87
N CYS A 61 4.45 18.29 -15.92
CA CYS A 61 5.83 18.77 -15.90
C CYS A 61 5.85 20.32 -15.80
N PRO A 62 6.79 20.92 -15.04
CA PRO A 62 6.84 22.37 -14.85
C PRO A 62 7.27 23.11 -16.12
N GLY A 63 6.74 24.32 -16.32
CA GLY A 63 7.12 25.20 -17.44
C GLY A 63 6.68 24.67 -18.81
N THR A 64 7.61 24.64 -19.76
CA THR A 64 7.40 24.13 -21.13
C THR A 64 8.06 22.77 -21.36
N THR A 65 8.31 22.02 -20.28
CA THR A 65 8.93 20.69 -20.37
C THR A 65 7.91 19.63 -20.79
N CYS A 66 8.41 18.54 -21.36
CA CYS A 66 7.65 17.42 -21.88
C CYS A 66 7.61 16.27 -20.88
N CYS A 67 6.52 15.52 -20.88
CA CYS A 67 6.38 14.30 -20.09
C CYS A 67 6.77 13.12 -20.96
N SER A 68 7.92 12.50 -20.70
CA SER A 68 8.39 11.38 -21.50
C SER A 68 7.51 10.13 -21.34
N ALA A 69 7.73 9.13 -22.19
CA ALA A 69 7.06 7.83 -22.06
C ALA A 69 7.38 7.14 -20.71
N GLU A 70 8.55 7.43 -20.15
CA GLU A 70 9.06 6.94 -18.87
C GLU A 70 8.58 7.77 -17.67
N SER A 71 7.65 8.70 -17.88
CA SER A 71 7.03 9.50 -16.82
C SER A 71 7.97 10.52 -16.15
N TRP A 72 8.88 11.10 -16.92
CA TRP A 72 9.79 12.16 -16.45
C TRP A 72 9.69 13.46 -17.24
N CYS A 73 9.90 14.58 -16.54
CA CYS A 73 9.94 15.93 -17.07
C CYS A 73 11.30 16.16 -17.75
N GLY A 74 11.29 16.60 -19.01
CA GLY A 74 12.51 17.06 -19.66
C GLY A 74 12.25 17.78 -20.98
N SER A 75 13.30 18.34 -21.58
CA SER A 75 13.20 19.15 -22.81
C SER A 75 13.90 18.54 -24.03
N SER A 76 14.54 17.38 -23.88
CA SER A 76 15.21 16.71 -25.00
C SER A 76 14.21 15.95 -25.88
N ASP A 77 14.63 15.55 -27.08
CA ASP A 77 13.80 14.73 -27.99
C ASP A 77 13.34 13.41 -27.35
N ALA A 78 14.12 12.84 -26.42
CA ALA A 78 13.71 11.66 -25.65
C ALA A 78 12.46 11.93 -24.78
N HIS A 79 12.27 13.17 -24.34
CA HIS A 79 11.12 13.58 -23.52
C HIS A 79 9.98 14.14 -24.37
N CYS A 80 10.30 14.88 -25.43
CA CYS A 80 9.33 15.61 -26.25
C CYS A 80 8.89 14.88 -27.51
N GLY A 81 9.60 13.82 -27.90
CA GLY A 81 9.39 13.05 -29.11
C GLY A 81 8.29 11.99 -28.99
N THR A 82 8.49 10.86 -29.67
CA THR A 82 7.50 9.77 -29.70
C THR A 82 7.30 9.19 -28.30
N GLY A 83 6.05 9.09 -27.85
CA GLY A 83 5.70 8.58 -26.53
C GLY A 83 5.54 9.64 -25.45
N CYS A 84 5.71 10.93 -25.78
CA CYS A 84 5.40 12.00 -24.85
C CYS A 84 3.92 11.97 -24.42
N GLN A 85 3.66 12.04 -23.11
CA GLN A 85 2.33 11.94 -22.53
C GLN A 85 1.59 13.29 -22.62
N ALA A 86 0.80 13.44 -23.68
CA ALA A 86 -0.03 14.62 -23.91
C ALA A 86 -0.96 14.88 -22.71
N GLY A 87 -1.05 16.14 -22.26
CA GLY A 87 -1.80 16.53 -21.07
C GLY A 87 -1.01 16.44 -19.75
N PHE A 88 0.21 15.90 -19.79
CA PHE A 88 1.14 15.90 -18.66
C PHE A 88 2.44 16.65 -18.94
N GLY A 89 2.68 17.06 -20.20
CA GLY A 89 3.75 17.98 -20.60
C GLY A 89 3.52 18.50 -22.03
N GLN A 90 4.43 19.34 -22.54
CA GLN A 90 4.28 19.98 -23.86
C GLN A 90 4.85 19.13 -25.02
N CYS A 91 4.15 18.07 -25.39
CA CYS A 91 4.60 17.14 -26.42
C CYS A 91 4.71 17.77 -27.82
N GLY A 92 5.74 17.35 -28.59
CA GLY A 92 5.98 17.81 -29.96
C GLY A 92 6.68 19.16 -30.09
N SER A 93 7.09 19.78 -28.99
CA SER A 93 7.91 21.00 -28.98
C SER A 93 9.27 20.70 -28.36
N SER A 94 10.15 20.01 -29.09
CA SER A 94 11.57 20.05 -28.77
C SER A 94 11.99 21.51 -28.74
N GLY A 95 12.62 21.95 -27.66
CA GLY A 95 13.08 23.32 -27.53
C GLY A 95 14.09 23.65 -28.64
N ALA A 96 13.59 24.13 -29.78
CA ALA A 96 14.32 25.05 -30.63
C ALA A 96 14.52 26.33 -29.81
N SER A 97 15.51 26.30 -28.93
CA SER A 97 16.13 27.53 -28.47
C SER A 97 16.96 28.02 -29.65
N ASP A 98 16.36 28.86 -30.47
CA ASP A 98 17.08 29.86 -31.25
C ASP A 98 18.02 30.60 -30.28
N THR A 99 19.26 30.15 -30.20
CA THR A 99 20.37 30.96 -29.69
C THR A 99 21.32 31.14 -30.85
N SER A 100 21.11 32.27 -31.54
CA SER A 100 22.17 32.97 -32.25
C SER A 100 23.45 32.93 -31.41
N ALA A 101 24.49 32.41 -32.05
CA ALA A 101 25.82 32.25 -31.53
C ALA A 101 26.41 33.54 -30.93
N ILE A 102 27.07 33.39 -29.78
CA ILE A 102 28.21 34.23 -29.39
C ILE A 102 29.31 33.27 -28.89
N PRO A 103 30.56 33.38 -29.37
CA PRO A 103 31.53 32.29 -29.33
C PRO A 103 32.26 32.17 -27.98
N SER A 104 32.64 30.93 -27.70
CA SER A 104 33.44 30.47 -26.56
C SER A 104 34.93 30.84 -26.72
N PRO A 105 35.65 31.28 -25.67
CA PRO A 105 37.10 31.37 -25.73
C PRO A 105 37.74 30.01 -25.40
N ALA A 106 38.63 29.58 -26.28
CA ALA A 106 39.35 28.32 -26.22
C ALA A 106 40.34 28.24 -25.04
N VAL A 107 40.38 27.05 -24.43
CA VAL A 107 41.43 26.61 -23.50
C VAL A 107 42.69 26.26 -24.30
N GLN A 108 43.84 26.82 -23.90
CA GLN A 108 45.15 26.26 -24.23
C GLN A 108 45.92 25.99 -22.94
N THR A 109 46.30 24.73 -22.76
CA THR A 109 47.33 24.26 -21.82
C THR A 109 48.70 24.58 -22.40
N PRO A 110 49.73 24.83 -21.55
CA PRO A 110 50.83 23.86 -21.53
C PRO A 110 51.34 23.52 -20.12
N ALA A 111 52.02 22.36 -20.06
CA ALA A 111 52.63 21.71 -18.90
C ALA A 111 54.10 22.21 -18.64
N PRO A 112 54.96 21.51 -17.87
CA PRO A 112 55.12 21.61 -16.40
C PRO A 112 56.58 21.94 -15.97
N VAL A 113 56.81 22.49 -14.75
CA VAL A 113 58.16 22.51 -14.13
C VAL A 113 58.12 22.34 -12.59
N VAL A 114 58.45 21.11 -12.16
CA VAL A 114 59.45 20.63 -11.18
C VAL A 114 59.85 21.46 -9.91
N GLN A 115 59.85 20.75 -8.75
CA GLN A 115 60.68 20.86 -7.52
C GLN A 115 60.48 22.07 -6.57
N SER A 116 60.70 22.03 -5.25
CA SER A 116 61.07 21.03 -4.24
C SER A 116 60.99 21.70 -2.84
N SER A 117 60.98 20.88 -1.79
CA SER A 117 61.39 21.13 -0.38
C SER A 117 60.21 20.91 0.59
N ALA A 118 60.07 19.75 1.24
CA ALA A 118 60.92 19.11 2.26
C ALA A 118 61.01 19.93 3.57
N ALA A 119 60.29 19.46 4.59
CA ALA A 119 60.77 19.40 5.98
C ALA A 119 59.85 18.47 6.79
N GLU A 120 60.44 17.39 7.28
CA GLU A 120 59.90 16.45 8.26
C GLU A 120 59.74 17.13 9.63
N VAL A 121 58.79 16.62 10.44
CA VAL A 121 59.05 16.39 11.87
C VAL A 121 58.24 15.18 12.35
N GLU A 122 59.00 14.23 12.85
CA GLU A 122 58.68 12.99 13.53
C GLU A 122 58.17 13.25 14.97
N SER A 123 57.72 12.16 15.61
CA SER A 123 57.69 11.93 17.06
C SER A 123 56.31 12.05 17.74
N SER A 124 55.90 11.20 18.69
CA SER A 124 56.24 9.85 19.13
C SER A 124 55.35 9.63 20.37
N ALA A 125 55.06 8.36 20.66
CA ALA A 125 54.75 7.81 21.98
C ALA A 125 53.37 8.09 22.64
N ALA A 126 52.67 6.98 22.85
CA ALA A 126 51.73 6.75 23.94
C ALA A 126 52.40 6.92 25.32
N PRO A 127 51.60 7.00 26.40
CA PRO A 127 51.68 5.90 27.36
C PRO A 127 50.33 5.42 27.92
N SER A 128 50.34 4.14 28.28
CA SER A 128 49.38 3.44 29.14
C SER A 128 49.13 4.15 30.47
N THR A 129 47.88 4.11 30.94
CA THR A 129 47.56 4.01 32.37
C THR A 129 46.43 3.01 32.62
N THR A 130 46.64 2.22 33.65
CA THR A 130 45.87 1.08 34.14
C THR A 130 44.92 1.47 35.29
N VAL A 131 43.67 0.98 35.22
CA VAL A 131 42.86 0.34 36.32
C VAL A 131 42.33 1.26 37.46
N PRO A 132 41.22 0.97 38.22
CA PRO A 132 40.29 -0.18 38.24
C PRO A 132 38.77 0.13 38.14
N ALA A 133 38.02 -0.97 37.99
CA ALA A 133 36.57 -1.13 38.16
C ALA A 133 36.05 -0.87 39.59
N PRO A 134 34.74 -0.64 39.75
CA PRO A 134 34.00 -1.05 40.93
C PRO A 134 33.14 -2.29 40.63
N THR A 135 33.34 -3.28 41.50
CA THR A 135 32.50 -4.44 41.79
C THR A 135 31.05 -4.06 42.09
N SER A 136 30.09 -4.85 41.60
CA SER A 136 28.77 -4.94 42.21
C SER A 136 28.32 -6.40 42.23
N GLU A 137 27.95 -6.80 43.44
CA GLU A 137 27.76 -8.16 43.91
C GLU A 137 26.46 -8.78 43.39
N VAL A 138 26.55 -10.06 43.06
CA VAL A 138 25.44 -11.00 42.99
C VAL A 138 24.99 -11.33 44.40
N VAL A 139 23.72 -11.06 44.72
CA VAL A 139 23.07 -11.64 45.90
C VAL A 139 21.87 -12.46 45.43
N ALA A 140 22.09 -13.76 45.35
CA ALA A 140 21.03 -14.74 45.31
C ALA A 140 20.34 -14.78 46.69
N SER A 141 19.01 -14.80 46.71
CA SER A 141 18.23 -15.15 47.90
C SER A 141 16.96 -15.86 47.48
N ALA A 142 16.94 -17.16 47.73
CA ALA A 142 15.78 -18.04 47.87
C ALA A 142 16.18 -19.15 48.86
N PRO A 143 15.25 -19.90 49.50
CA PRO A 143 13.82 -19.69 49.68
C PRO A 143 13.40 -19.75 51.17
N ALA A 144 12.14 -19.43 51.48
CA ALA A 144 11.51 -19.83 52.74
C ALA A 144 10.13 -20.41 52.46
N ALA A 145 9.99 -21.72 52.63
CA ALA A 145 8.70 -22.41 52.68
C ALA A 145 8.77 -23.52 53.75
N SER A 146 7.87 -23.41 54.73
CA SER A 146 7.42 -24.42 55.69
C SER A 146 5.95 -24.03 55.94
N SER A 147 4.92 -24.87 55.96
CA SER A 147 4.78 -26.25 56.48
C SER A 147 3.48 -26.88 55.93
N SER A 148 3.43 -28.21 55.86
CA SER A 148 2.27 -29.12 55.64
C SER A 148 1.22 -29.07 56.79
N PRO A 149 0.10 -29.87 56.87
CA PRO A 149 -0.30 -31.13 56.17
C PRO A 149 -1.78 -31.12 55.63
N ALA A 150 -2.45 -32.13 55.06
CA ALA A 150 -2.44 -33.60 55.19
C ALA A 150 -3.26 -34.32 54.07
N GLN A 151 -2.86 -35.57 53.77
CA GLN A 151 -3.67 -36.80 53.48
C GLN A 151 -4.63 -36.85 52.25
N SER A 152 -4.82 -37.93 51.49
CA SER A 152 -4.55 -39.38 51.65
C SER A 152 -4.74 -40.12 50.30
N ASP A 153 -3.93 -41.18 50.07
CA ASP A 153 -4.26 -42.51 49.49
C ASP A 153 -4.87 -42.59 48.07
N THR A 154 -4.51 -43.48 47.12
CA THR A 154 -3.87 -44.81 47.06
C THR A 154 -3.62 -45.06 45.55
N ASP A 155 -2.43 -45.44 45.09
CA ASP A 155 -1.85 -46.79 44.95
C ASP A 155 -2.09 -47.46 43.57
N SER A 156 -0.98 -48.02 43.07
CA SER A 156 -0.80 -49.09 42.06
C SER A 156 -0.86 -48.72 40.57
N THR A 157 0.30 -48.60 39.88
CA THR A 157 1.12 -49.67 39.22
C THR A 157 0.37 -50.33 38.04
N ASP A 158 0.92 -50.57 36.85
CA ASP A 158 2.28 -50.85 36.43
C ASP A 158 2.47 -50.53 34.93
N SER A 159 3.74 -50.40 34.57
CA SER A 159 4.42 -50.37 33.27
C SER A 159 4.07 -51.60 32.39
N ALA A 160 4.43 -51.76 31.12
CA ALA A 160 5.35 -51.11 30.20
C ALA A 160 5.01 -51.55 28.75
N SER A 161 5.42 -50.72 27.79
CA SER A 161 6.09 -51.05 26.51
C SER A 161 5.68 -52.26 25.65
N GLY A 162 5.30 -51.95 24.40
CA GLY A 162 6.18 -52.28 23.26
C GLY A 162 5.65 -53.22 22.16
N VAL A 163 5.91 -52.79 20.92
CA VAL A 163 6.35 -53.58 19.74
C VAL A 163 5.30 -53.98 18.67
N THR A 164 5.43 -53.27 17.52
CA THR A 164 5.39 -53.65 16.09
C THR A 164 4.31 -54.58 15.50
N GLY A 165 3.81 -54.22 14.31
CA GLY A 165 3.28 -55.18 13.34
C GLY A 165 2.50 -54.53 12.19
N SER A 166 2.75 -54.97 10.97
CA SER A 166 2.40 -54.35 9.69
C SER A 166 1.25 -55.08 8.95
N GLN A 167 0.71 -54.43 7.91
CA GLN A 167 0.07 -54.98 6.69
C GLN A 167 -1.47 -55.14 6.59
N ASN A 168 -2.05 -54.22 5.81
CA ASN A 168 -2.68 -54.43 4.47
C ASN A 168 -4.20 -54.73 4.31
N LYS A 169 -4.70 -54.17 3.19
CA LYS A 169 -5.90 -54.47 2.38
C LYS A 169 -7.23 -53.76 2.70
N GLY A 170 -7.76 -53.07 1.68
CA GLY A 170 -8.90 -52.16 1.75
C GLY A 170 -10.24 -52.75 1.32
N VAL A 171 -11.02 -51.89 0.63
CA VAL A 171 -12.29 -52.09 -0.09
C VAL A 171 -13.54 -51.48 0.60
N GLN A 172 -14.11 -50.51 -0.12
CA GLN A 172 -15.53 -50.11 -0.29
C GLN A 172 -16.32 -49.35 0.80
N HIS A 173 -16.77 -48.17 0.34
CA HIS A 173 -17.99 -47.41 0.66
C HIS A 173 -19.25 -48.31 0.57
N PRO A 174 -20.33 -48.09 1.35
CA PRO A 174 -21.24 -46.96 1.13
C PRO A 174 -21.89 -46.33 2.39
N GLU A 175 -22.51 -45.16 2.18
CA GLU A 175 -23.32 -44.39 3.14
C GLU A 175 -24.58 -45.11 3.66
N PRO A 176 -25.18 -44.61 4.76
CA PRO A 176 -26.60 -44.81 5.03
C PRO A 176 -27.40 -43.50 5.05
N VAL A 177 -28.40 -43.45 4.17
CA VAL A 177 -29.62 -42.64 4.30
C VAL A 177 -30.53 -43.22 5.39
N PHE A 178 -31.19 -42.37 6.18
CA PHE A 178 -32.40 -42.75 6.92
C PHE A 178 -33.44 -41.63 6.94
N SER A 179 -34.68 -42.06 6.73
CA SER A 179 -35.92 -41.30 6.50
C SER A 179 -36.97 -41.71 7.54
N HIS A 180 -38.06 -40.92 7.63
CA HIS A 180 -39.36 -41.14 8.33
C HIS A 180 -39.43 -40.67 9.81
N SER A 181 -40.50 -40.05 10.35
CA SER A 181 -41.83 -39.64 9.88
C SER A 181 -42.51 -38.73 10.93
N ILE A 182 -43.54 -37.99 10.50
CA ILE A 182 -44.41 -37.05 11.24
C ILE A 182 -45.46 -37.78 12.11
N PRO A 183 -46.09 -37.12 13.12
CA PRO A 183 -47.56 -37.08 13.13
C PRO A 183 -48.18 -35.71 13.51
N THR A 184 -49.40 -35.50 13.02
CA THR A 184 -50.27 -34.30 13.20
C THR A 184 -51.64 -34.71 13.75
N THR A 185 -52.23 -33.94 14.69
CA THR A 185 -53.70 -33.61 14.83
C THR A 185 -53.88 -32.70 16.07
N THR A 186 -54.30 -31.41 16.00
CA THR A 186 -55.66 -30.77 15.96
C THR A 186 -56.55 -31.12 17.18
N THR A 187 -57.02 -30.20 18.07
CA THR A 187 -58.06 -29.15 17.88
C THR A 187 -58.16 -28.08 19.03
N VAL A 188 -58.41 -26.83 18.60
CA VAL A 188 -59.13 -25.61 19.10
C VAL A 188 -59.64 -25.43 20.56
N ALA A 189 -59.39 -24.25 21.16
CA ALA A 189 -60.40 -23.28 21.67
C ALA A 189 -59.77 -21.97 22.21
N ALA A 190 -60.45 -20.84 22.00
CA ALA A 190 -59.98 -19.45 22.15
C ALA A 190 -60.10 -18.86 23.57
N VAL A 191 -59.17 -17.97 23.96
CA VAL A 191 -59.39 -16.95 25.01
C VAL A 191 -58.75 -15.61 24.62
N LYS A 192 -59.46 -14.55 24.98
CA LYS A 192 -59.33 -13.14 24.60
C LYS A 192 -57.99 -12.46 24.95
N THR A 193 -57.66 -11.50 24.10
CA THR A 193 -56.82 -10.31 24.30
C THR A 193 -56.81 -9.72 25.72
N SER A 194 -55.61 -9.48 26.24
CA SER A 194 -55.32 -8.33 27.10
C SER A 194 -53.89 -7.87 26.85
N SER A 195 -53.75 -6.67 26.29
CA SER A 195 -52.50 -5.98 26.02
C SER A 195 -51.94 -5.41 27.32
N THR A 196 -50.71 -5.78 27.66
CA THR A 196 -49.91 -5.03 28.65
C THR A 196 -48.48 -4.92 28.11
N SER A 197 -48.08 -3.68 27.89
CA SER A 197 -46.73 -3.29 27.48
C SER A 197 -45.76 -3.56 28.61
N THR A 198 -44.70 -4.34 28.35
CA THR A 198 -43.54 -4.41 29.23
C THR A 198 -42.30 -4.51 28.36
N THR A 199 -41.54 -3.42 28.34
CA THR A 199 -40.26 -3.27 27.65
C THR A 199 -39.22 -4.17 28.29
N ILE A 200 -38.68 -5.11 27.51
CA ILE A 200 -37.51 -5.93 27.85
C ILE A 200 -36.26 -5.06 27.64
N PRO A 201 -35.37 -4.89 28.64
CA PRO A 201 -34.10 -4.22 28.41
C PRO A 201 -33.15 -5.12 27.62
N THR A 202 -32.64 -4.55 26.52
CA THR A 202 -31.58 -5.06 25.64
C THR A 202 -30.34 -5.45 26.44
N PRO A 203 -29.67 -6.59 26.16
CA PRO A 203 -28.37 -6.87 26.75
C PRO A 203 -27.33 -5.85 26.23
N THR A 204 -26.76 -5.11 27.18
CA THR A 204 -25.62 -4.21 26.99
C THR A 204 -24.41 -4.99 26.49
N PRO A 205 -23.72 -4.58 25.41
CA PRO A 205 -22.42 -5.16 25.09
C PRO A 205 -21.43 -4.72 26.17
N SER A 206 -20.87 -5.70 26.89
CA SER A 206 -19.71 -5.46 27.75
C SER A 206 -18.58 -4.87 26.93
N ALA A 207 -18.27 -3.61 27.20
CA ALA A 207 -17.07 -2.95 26.72
C ALA A 207 -15.86 -3.72 27.27
N SER A 208 -15.21 -4.50 26.41
CA SER A 208 -13.85 -4.94 26.66
C SER A 208 -12.95 -3.73 26.45
N SER A 209 -12.29 -3.29 27.52
CA SER A 209 -11.35 -2.17 27.53
C SER A 209 -10.11 -2.51 26.71
N GLY A 210 -10.17 -2.29 25.39
CA GLY A 210 -9.01 -2.06 24.54
C GLY A 210 -8.84 -0.56 24.40
N SER A 211 -7.94 0.04 25.19
CA SER A 211 -7.54 1.44 25.02
C SER A 211 -6.70 1.59 23.74
N THR A 212 -7.33 1.58 22.57
CA THR A 212 -6.75 2.12 21.35
C THR A 212 -6.91 3.63 21.38
N GLY A 213 -5.88 4.33 21.88
CA GLY A 213 -5.78 5.75 21.61
C GLY A 213 -5.75 5.96 20.09
N SER A 214 -6.74 6.66 19.55
CA SER A 214 -6.71 7.15 18.17
C SER A 214 -5.54 8.13 18.08
N SER A 215 -4.40 7.63 17.61
CA SER A 215 -3.30 8.47 17.19
C SER A 215 -3.66 9.00 15.80
N SER A 216 -3.52 10.30 15.58
CA SER A 216 -3.71 10.93 14.26
C SER A 216 -2.60 10.59 13.25
N GLY A 217 -1.70 9.66 13.60
CA GLY A 217 -0.49 9.38 12.84
C GLY A 217 0.53 10.52 12.89
N LEU A 218 1.52 10.45 12.00
CA LEU A 218 2.52 11.50 11.72
C LEU A 218 2.13 12.35 10.50
N GLY A 219 0.93 12.15 9.95
CA GLY A 219 0.42 12.85 8.76
C GLY A 219 0.96 12.29 7.45
N ASP A 220 0.49 12.86 6.33
CA ASP A 220 0.98 12.53 5.00
C ASP A 220 2.36 13.14 4.79
N SER A 221 3.38 12.43 5.26
CA SER A 221 4.79 12.80 5.15
C SER A 221 5.64 11.55 5.01
N TYR A 222 6.84 11.70 4.44
CA TYR A 222 7.78 10.61 4.28
C TYR A 222 9.07 10.88 5.07
N LYS A 223 9.51 9.89 5.84
CA LYS A 223 10.82 9.83 6.47
C LYS A 223 11.52 8.54 6.04
N MET A 224 12.70 8.63 5.44
CA MET A 224 13.50 7.43 5.21
C MET A 224 14.01 6.88 6.54
N TYR A 225 13.68 5.62 6.83
CA TYR A 225 14.17 4.90 8.00
C TYR A 225 15.25 3.90 7.59
N THR A 226 16.34 3.86 8.36
CA THR A 226 17.45 2.90 8.20
C THR A 226 17.74 2.22 9.53
N GLY A 227 18.44 1.09 9.50
CA GLY A 227 18.75 0.29 10.69
C GLY A 227 17.80 -0.89 10.87
N ASP A 228 17.60 -1.32 12.10
CA ASP A 228 17.04 -2.64 12.46
C ASP A 228 15.52 -2.66 12.68
N GLY A 229 14.84 -1.53 12.50
CA GLY A 229 13.41 -1.37 12.79
C GLY A 229 13.11 -0.95 14.23
N SER A 230 14.10 -0.83 15.10
CA SER A 230 13.87 -0.47 16.50
C SER A 230 13.51 1.02 16.66
N VAL A 231 12.71 1.32 17.68
CA VAL A 231 12.46 2.72 18.08
C VAL A 231 13.77 3.43 18.46
N GLY A 232 14.75 2.70 19.01
CA GLY A 232 16.08 3.21 19.30
C GLY A 232 16.85 3.67 18.06
N ALA A 233 16.63 3.01 16.92
CA ALA A 233 17.14 3.44 15.61
C ALA A 233 16.30 4.55 14.95
N GLY A 234 15.30 5.10 15.65
CA GLY A 234 14.48 6.22 15.19
C GLY A 234 13.26 5.83 14.35
N TRP A 235 12.90 4.54 14.31
CA TRP A 235 11.67 4.02 13.71
C TRP A 235 10.44 4.37 14.55
N PRO A 236 9.24 4.47 13.94
CA PRO A 236 8.06 4.87 14.69
C PRO A 236 7.62 3.78 15.68
N ALA A 237 7.20 4.19 16.87
CA ALA A 237 6.54 3.30 17.81
C ALA A 237 5.13 2.94 17.32
N GLN A 238 4.58 1.82 17.78
CA GLN A 238 3.21 1.41 17.40
C GLN A 238 2.15 2.44 17.83
N SER A 239 2.42 3.21 18.88
CA SER A 239 1.58 4.32 19.35
C SER A 239 1.54 5.51 18.39
N SER A 240 2.49 5.60 17.46
CA SER A 240 2.52 6.62 16.39
C SER A 240 1.74 6.19 15.14
N TRP A 241 1.24 4.96 15.12
CA TRP A 241 0.47 4.47 13.97
C TRP A 241 -0.91 5.08 13.95
N VAL A 242 -1.35 5.50 12.77
CA VAL A 242 -2.73 5.94 12.55
C VAL A 242 -3.71 4.78 12.80
N ASP A 243 -4.91 5.05 13.29
CA ASP A 243 -5.92 3.99 13.42
C ASP A 243 -6.36 3.41 12.06
N PHE A 244 -6.90 2.20 12.06
CA PHE A 244 -7.20 1.47 10.83
C PHE A 244 -8.22 2.20 9.94
N ASP A 245 -9.31 2.71 10.51
CA ASP A 245 -10.35 3.37 9.73
C ASP A 245 -9.80 4.63 9.05
N THR A 246 -9.06 5.45 9.79
CA THR A 246 -8.40 6.64 9.25
C THR A 246 -7.38 6.27 8.19
N ALA A 247 -6.54 5.25 8.42
CA ALA A 247 -5.58 4.77 7.44
C ALA A 247 -6.25 4.30 6.14
N PHE A 248 -7.36 3.57 6.27
CA PHE A 248 -8.12 3.05 5.14
C PHE A 248 -8.76 4.17 4.33
N GLU A 249 -9.44 5.11 4.99
CA GLU A 249 -10.08 6.25 4.31
C GLU A 249 -9.04 7.16 3.63
N ASN A 250 -7.90 7.39 4.28
CA ASN A 250 -6.78 8.13 3.69
C ASN A 250 -6.29 7.50 2.38
N ASN A 251 -6.33 6.16 2.26
CA ASN A 251 -5.92 5.43 1.06
C ASN A 251 -7.04 5.17 0.06
N ARG A 252 -8.31 5.48 0.39
CA ARG A 252 -9.49 5.17 -0.44
C ARG A 252 -9.35 5.71 -1.87
N GLY A 253 -8.88 6.95 -2.00
CA GLY A 253 -8.67 7.60 -3.29
C GLY A 253 -7.53 7.00 -4.12
N LEU A 254 -6.56 6.33 -3.50
CA LEU A 254 -5.54 5.55 -4.21
C LEU A 254 -6.10 4.20 -4.66
N MET A 255 -6.78 3.49 -3.75
CA MET A 255 -7.39 2.19 -4.07
C MET A 255 -8.38 2.29 -5.23
N SER A 256 -9.18 3.35 -5.30
CA SER A 256 -10.16 3.56 -6.38
C SER A 256 -9.54 3.75 -7.76
N LYS A 257 -8.25 4.09 -7.87
CA LYS A 257 -7.54 4.26 -9.15
C LYS A 257 -6.37 3.29 -9.35
N SER A 258 -6.11 2.44 -8.37
CA SER A 258 -4.92 1.60 -8.25
C SER A 258 -4.75 0.62 -9.41
N CYS A 259 -5.82 0.18 -10.06
CA CYS A 259 -5.72 -0.82 -11.14
C CYS A 259 -5.36 -0.25 -12.50
N THR A 260 -5.48 1.07 -12.67
CA THR A 260 -4.99 1.79 -13.87
C THR A 260 -3.55 1.41 -14.18
N GLN A 261 -2.72 1.25 -13.15
CA GLN A 261 -1.31 0.91 -13.27
C GLN A 261 -1.05 -0.45 -13.94
N PHE A 262 -2.04 -1.35 -13.87
CA PHE A 262 -1.98 -2.69 -14.44
C PHE A 262 -2.81 -2.81 -15.73
N GLY A 263 -3.33 -1.70 -16.27
CA GLY A 263 -4.22 -1.71 -17.43
C GLY A 263 -5.57 -2.40 -17.17
N ALA A 264 -5.95 -2.59 -15.91
CA ALA A 264 -7.22 -3.21 -15.52
C ALA A 264 -8.25 -2.13 -15.15
N THR A 265 -9.54 -2.50 -15.24
CA THR A 265 -10.63 -1.65 -14.71
C THR A 265 -10.36 -1.32 -13.24
N ASN A 266 -10.69 -0.10 -12.83
CA ASN A 266 -10.51 0.38 -11.47
C ASN A 266 -11.52 -0.19 -10.48
N ASN A 267 -11.17 -0.17 -9.20
CA ASN A 267 -12.05 -0.62 -8.12
C ASN A 267 -13.28 0.27 -8.01
N ASN A 268 -14.46 -0.34 -7.92
CA ASN A 268 -15.68 0.35 -7.56
C ASN A 268 -15.84 0.45 -6.02
N ASP A 269 -16.84 1.20 -5.56
CA ASP A 269 -17.07 1.43 -4.13
C ASP A 269 -17.40 0.15 -3.34
N ASP A 270 -18.09 -0.82 -3.95
CA ASP A 270 -18.41 -2.10 -3.32
C ASP A 270 -17.14 -2.95 -3.14
N GLU A 271 -16.26 -3.01 -4.14
CA GLU A 271 -14.96 -3.70 -4.05
C GLU A 271 -14.06 -3.08 -2.96
N ILE A 272 -14.07 -1.75 -2.82
CA ILE A 272 -13.34 -1.06 -1.74
C ILE A 272 -13.96 -1.36 -0.37
N SER A 273 -15.29 -1.40 -0.25
CA SER A 273 -15.97 -1.80 0.98
C SER A 273 -15.65 -3.26 1.36
N ASN A 274 -15.60 -4.13 0.35
CA ASN A 274 -15.21 -5.53 0.47
C ASN A 274 -13.76 -5.67 0.92
N LEU A 275 -12.83 -4.85 0.41
CA LEU A 275 -11.45 -4.78 0.89
C LEU A 275 -11.38 -4.45 2.38
N LYS A 276 -12.11 -3.42 2.83
CA LYS A 276 -12.16 -3.03 4.25
C LYS A 276 -12.62 -4.19 5.13
N SER A 277 -13.72 -4.82 4.71
CA SER A 277 -14.33 -5.96 5.42
C SER A 277 -13.40 -7.17 5.47
N ALA A 278 -12.74 -7.50 4.35
CA ALA A 278 -11.79 -8.60 4.28
C ALA A 278 -10.56 -8.35 5.18
N LEU A 279 -9.97 -7.15 5.15
CA LEU A 279 -8.84 -6.78 6.01
C LEU A 279 -9.19 -6.91 7.50
N GLN A 280 -10.34 -6.41 7.93
CA GLN A 280 -10.78 -6.51 9.34
C GLN A 280 -11.07 -7.95 9.77
N SER A 281 -11.74 -8.72 8.90
CA SER A 281 -12.09 -10.13 9.18
C SER A 281 -10.84 -11.01 9.24
N VAL A 282 -9.92 -10.86 8.28
CA VAL A 282 -8.69 -11.64 8.23
C VAL A 282 -7.71 -11.21 9.32
N ALA A 283 -7.62 -9.93 9.67
CA ALA A 283 -6.86 -9.48 10.83
C ALA A 283 -7.31 -10.20 12.11
N SER A 284 -8.64 -10.25 12.32
CA SER A 284 -9.24 -10.89 13.49
C SER A 284 -8.95 -12.39 13.57
N SER A 285 -8.98 -13.10 12.43
CA SER A 285 -8.77 -14.56 12.38
C SER A 285 -7.31 -14.98 12.34
N SER A 286 -6.44 -14.20 11.71
CA SER A 286 -5.00 -14.49 11.60
C SER A 286 -4.20 -14.04 12.84
N GLY A 287 -4.68 -13.01 13.54
CA GLY A 287 -3.95 -12.31 14.60
C GLY A 287 -2.97 -11.25 14.08
N VAL A 288 -2.95 -10.96 12.78
CA VAL A 288 -2.14 -9.89 12.18
C VAL A 288 -2.87 -8.56 12.32
N ASP A 289 -2.17 -7.49 12.71
CA ASP A 289 -2.76 -6.15 12.86
C ASP A 289 -3.32 -5.65 11.51
N ALA A 290 -4.59 -5.21 11.50
CA ALA A 290 -5.27 -4.76 10.28
C ALA A 290 -4.56 -3.57 9.59
N ARG A 291 -3.89 -2.71 10.35
CA ARG A 291 -3.10 -1.60 9.81
C ARG A 291 -1.88 -2.10 9.04
N PHE A 292 -1.26 -3.18 9.53
CA PHE A 292 -0.14 -3.82 8.86
C PHE A 292 -0.59 -4.55 7.59
N LEU A 293 -1.74 -5.25 7.62
CA LEU A 293 -2.33 -5.82 6.41
C LEU A 293 -2.60 -4.74 5.35
N LEU A 294 -3.21 -3.63 5.73
CA LEU A 294 -3.46 -2.50 4.83
C LEU A 294 -2.14 -1.95 4.25
N ALA A 295 -1.12 -1.73 5.09
CA ALA A 295 0.15 -1.18 4.65
C ALA A 295 0.85 -2.08 3.62
N ILE A 296 0.85 -3.40 3.84
CA ILE A 296 1.43 -4.37 2.90
C ILE A 296 0.59 -4.44 1.62
N MET A 297 -0.74 -4.52 1.70
CA MET A 297 -1.61 -4.49 0.52
C MET A 297 -1.36 -3.25 -0.36
N MET A 298 -1.22 -2.08 0.26
CA MET A 298 -0.91 -0.84 -0.46
C MET A 298 0.50 -0.85 -1.05
N GLN A 299 1.45 -1.50 -0.40
CA GLN A 299 2.82 -1.66 -0.91
C GLN A 299 2.90 -2.63 -2.09
N GLU A 300 2.13 -3.71 -2.07
CA GLU A 300 2.15 -4.76 -3.09
C GLU A 300 1.37 -4.39 -4.35
N SER A 301 0.19 -3.79 -4.19
CA SER A 301 -0.73 -3.57 -5.32
C SER A 301 -1.41 -2.21 -5.34
N GLY A 302 -1.14 -1.35 -4.35
CA GLY A 302 -1.94 -0.13 -4.13
C GLY A 302 -3.41 -0.43 -3.80
N GLY A 303 -3.74 -1.68 -3.43
CA GLY A 303 -5.11 -2.15 -3.22
C GLY A 303 -5.86 -2.53 -4.49
N CYS A 304 -5.18 -2.77 -5.61
CA CYS A 304 -5.85 -3.20 -6.83
C CYS A 304 -6.36 -4.65 -6.70
N VAL A 305 -7.68 -4.86 -6.69
CA VAL A 305 -8.25 -6.22 -6.60
C VAL A 305 -7.97 -7.08 -7.83
N ARG A 306 -7.56 -6.45 -8.94
CA ARG A 306 -7.16 -7.09 -10.20
C ARG A 306 -5.65 -6.97 -10.46
N ALA A 307 -4.85 -6.87 -9.40
CA ALA A 307 -3.39 -6.96 -9.54
C ALA A 307 -3.03 -8.24 -10.31
N PRO A 308 -2.22 -8.13 -11.38
CA PRO A 308 -1.97 -9.25 -12.28
C PRO A 308 -1.14 -10.31 -11.56
N THR A 309 -1.55 -11.56 -11.74
CA THR A 309 -0.75 -12.69 -11.27
C THR A 309 0.58 -12.71 -12.02
N THR A 310 1.68 -12.60 -11.29
CA THR A 310 3.03 -12.71 -11.86
C THR A 310 3.50 -14.16 -11.77
N ASN A 311 4.26 -14.62 -12.77
CA ASN A 311 4.83 -15.96 -12.78
C ASN A 311 6.21 -15.98 -13.43
N TYR A 312 7.25 -15.89 -12.60
CA TYR A 312 8.65 -15.99 -13.01
C TYR A 312 9.32 -17.23 -12.41
N GLY A 313 8.58 -18.35 -12.38
CA GLY A 313 8.99 -19.60 -11.71
C GLY A 313 8.27 -19.87 -10.39
N VAL A 314 7.60 -18.84 -9.84
CA VAL A 314 6.67 -18.92 -8.72
C VAL A 314 5.46 -18.07 -9.08
N ARG A 315 4.23 -18.56 -8.81
CA ARG A 315 3.00 -17.84 -9.13
C ARG A 315 2.63 -16.95 -7.95
N ASN A 316 2.58 -15.63 -8.16
CA ASN A 316 2.27 -14.65 -7.12
C ASN A 316 1.02 -13.85 -7.51
N PRO A 317 -0.19 -14.30 -7.13
CA PRO A 317 -1.42 -13.60 -7.47
C PRO A 317 -1.82 -12.49 -6.50
N GLY A 318 -2.63 -11.58 -7.02
CA GLY A 318 -3.60 -10.83 -6.25
C GLY A 318 -3.04 -9.70 -5.38
N LEU A 319 -3.89 -9.22 -4.46
CA LEU A 319 -3.66 -8.01 -3.65
C LEU A 319 -2.33 -7.96 -2.90
N PHE A 320 -1.85 -9.13 -2.46
CA PHE A 320 -0.65 -9.29 -1.65
C PHE A 320 0.51 -9.95 -2.40
N GLN A 321 0.32 -10.27 -3.69
CA GLN A 321 1.32 -11.01 -4.48
C GLN A 321 1.81 -12.28 -3.76
N SER A 322 0.89 -13.03 -3.14
CA SER A 322 1.22 -14.14 -2.23
C SER A 322 1.84 -15.33 -2.97
N HIS A 323 2.86 -15.97 -2.41
CA HIS A 323 3.51 -17.16 -3.00
C HIS A 323 2.52 -18.31 -3.19
N ASP A 324 2.24 -18.68 -4.44
CA ASP A 324 1.24 -19.66 -4.87
C ASP A 324 -0.13 -19.48 -4.18
N GLY A 325 -0.57 -18.22 -4.07
CA GLY A 325 -1.89 -17.85 -3.57
C GLY A 325 -3.02 -18.53 -4.35
N SER A 326 -4.14 -18.82 -3.68
CA SER A 326 -5.33 -19.37 -4.34
C SER A 326 -6.28 -18.28 -4.83
N GLY A 327 -6.32 -17.13 -4.16
CA GLY A 327 -7.19 -16.01 -4.53
C GLY A 327 -6.63 -15.18 -5.68
N SER A 328 -7.45 -14.86 -6.66
CA SER A 328 -7.09 -13.91 -7.73
C SER A 328 -8.32 -13.44 -8.51
N CYS A 329 -8.34 -12.15 -8.86
CA CYS A 329 -9.25 -11.65 -9.89
C CYS A 329 -8.52 -11.29 -11.19
N ASN A 330 -7.25 -11.69 -11.36
CA ASN A 330 -6.51 -11.46 -12.59
C ASN A 330 -5.39 -12.51 -12.76
N ASP A 331 -5.79 -13.74 -13.06
CA ASP A 331 -4.87 -14.85 -13.38
C ASP A 331 -5.01 -15.24 -14.85
N GLY A 332 -4.49 -14.38 -15.72
CA GLY A 332 -4.62 -14.49 -17.18
C GLY A 332 -5.90 -13.88 -17.76
N SER A 333 -6.93 -13.62 -16.95
CA SER A 333 -8.11 -12.86 -17.33
C SER A 333 -8.68 -12.10 -16.14
N ALA A 334 -8.92 -10.80 -16.31
CA ALA A 334 -9.43 -9.94 -15.26
C ALA A 334 -10.93 -10.18 -15.02
N ILE A 335 -11.31 -10.38 -13.76
CA ILE A 335 -12.69 -10.51 -13.30
C ILE A 335 -13.18 -9.14 -12.83
N ASN A 336 -14.32 -8.69 -13.37
CA ASN A 336 -14.92 -7.41 -13.02
C ASN A 336 -16.47 -7.53 -12.94
N PRO A 337 -17.10 -7.24 -11.78
CA PRO A 337 -16.46 -6.92 -10.50
C PRO A 337 -15.75 -8.13 -9.89
N CYS A 338 -14.70 -7.88 -9.10
CA CYS A 338 -14.00 -8.91 -8.33
C CYS A 338 -14.88 -9.39 -7.16
N PRO A 339 -15.20 -10.70 -7.07
CA PRO A 339 -16.06 -11.22 -6.01
C PRO A 339 -15.47 -11.01 -4.61
N MET A 340 -16.33 -10.75 -3.61
CA MET A 340 -15.91 -10.63 -2.20
C MET A 340 -15.16 -11.89 -1.70
N SER A 341 -15.52 -13.07 -2.20
CA SER A 341 -14.81 -14.32 -1.87
C SER A 341 -13.36 -14.30 -2.35
N GLU A 342 -13.10 -13.82 -3.56
CA GLU A 342 -11.73 -13.69 -4.10
C GLU A 342 -10.95 -12.61 -3.36
N ILE A 343 -11.58 -11.47 -3.06
CA ILE A 343 -10.97 -10.41 -2.25
C ILE A 343 -10.56 -10.96 -0.87
N THR A 344 -11.46 -11.69 -0.21
CA THR A 344 -11.18 -12.29 1.11
C THR A 344 -10.09 -13.35 1.01
N GLN A 345 -10.08 -14.18 -0.04
CA GLN A 345 -9.05 -15.20 -0.23
C GLN A 345 -7.67 -14.58 -0.49
N MET A 346 -7.57 -13.54 -1.33
CA MET A 346 -6.30 -12.82 -1.55
C MET A 346 -5.75 -12.20 -0.26
N VAL A 347 -6.61 -11.62 0.59
CA VAL A 347 -6.18 -11.10 1.90
C VAL A 347 -5.79 -12.23 2.85
N THR A 348 -6.50 -13.36 2.80
CA THR A 348 -6.19 -14.57 3.60
C THR A 348 -4.83 -15.14 3.22
N ASP A 349 -4.55 -15.31 1.93
CA ASP A 349 -3.28 -15.84 1.44
C ASP A 349 -2.11 -14.93 1.86
N GLY A 350 -2.28 -13.59 1.81
CA GLY A 350 -1.27 -12.64 2.28
C GLY A 350 -1.05 -12.68 3.79
N ALA A 351 -2.11 -12.79 4.58
CA ALA A 351 -2.01 -12.76 6.04
C ALA A 351 -1.58 -14.09 6.65
N ALA A 352 -2.21 -15.18 6.24
CA ALA A 352 -2.04 -16.51 6.80
C ALA A 352 -1.04 -17.37 6.03
N GLY A 353 -0.64 -16.96 4.83
CA GLY A 353 0.23 -17.73 3.95
C GLY A 353 -0.52 -18.79 3.17
N THR A 354 0.24 -19.57 2.42
CA THR A 354 -0.25 -20.66 1.58
C THR A 354 0.44 -21.96 1.98
N ALA A 355 0.15 -23.05 1.27
CA ALA A 355 0.90 -24.29 1.44
C ALA A 355 2.36 -24.19 0.95
N ALA A 356 2.67 -23.22 0.07
CA ALA A 356 3.96 -23.09 -0.59
C ALA A 356 4.83 -21.98 0.01
N GLY A 357 4.23 -21.01 0.71
CA GLY A 357 4.97 -19.89 1.26
C GLY A 357 4.29 -19.20 2.43
N ASP A 358 5.11 -18.49 3.16
CA ASP A 358 4.73 -17.79 4.38
C ASP A 358 3.89 -16.55 4.08
N GLY A 359 2.91 -16.30 4.95
CA GLY A 359 2.19 -15.04 5.02
C GLY A 359 2.72 -14.17 6.15
N LEU A 360 2.09 -13.02 6.34
CA LEU A 360 2.53 -12.03 7.32
C LEU A 360 2.56 -12.56 8.75
N LYS A 361 1.69 -13.51 9.11
CA LYS A 361 1.69 -14.17 10.41
C LYS A 361 3.03 -14.89 10.68
N GLN A 362 3.53 -15.63 9.69
CA GLN A 362 4.78 -16.37 9.79
C GLN A 362 5.97 -15.42 9.79
N THR A 363 5.99 -14.41 8.91
CA THR A 363 7.09 -13.44 8.86
C THR A 363 7.19 -12.61 10.16
N ILE A 364 6.06 -12.35 10.84
CA ILE A 364 6.06 -11.73 12.18
C ILE A 364 6.68 -12.65 13.23
N ALA A 365 6.40 -13.96 13.17
CA ALA A 365 7.01 -14.91 14.08
C ALA A 365 8.52 -15.05 13.81
N GLU A 366 8.93 -15.07 12.54
CA GLU A 366 10.33 -15.17 12.12
C GLU A 366 11.15 -13.92 12.46
N ALA A 367 10.51 -12.74 12.53
CA ALA A 367 11.18 -11.50 12.89
C ALA A 367 11.99 -11.57 14.20
N GLY A 368 11.61 -12.47 15.13
CA GLY A 368 12.38 -12.80 16.32
C GLY A 368 12.37 -11.71 17.40
N THR A 369 11.46 -10.73 17.30
CA THR A 369 11.30 -9.65 18.28
C THR A 369 9.84 -9.52 18.72
N SER A 370 9.62 -9.03 19.93
CA SER A 370 8.27 -8.85 20.49
C SER A 370 7.77 -7.40 20.42
N ASP A 371 8.68 -6.43 20.34
CA ASP A 371 8.37 -5.01 20.19
C ASP A 371 7.90 -4.66 18.76
N VAL A 372 7.62 -3.38 18.51
CA VAL A 372 7.09 -2.90 17.22
C VAL A 372 7.99 -3.25 16.03
N SER A 373 9.30 -3.40 16.24
CA SER A 373 10.25 -3.74 15.16
C SER A 373 9.87 -5.04 14.45
N LYS A 374 9.13 -5.95 15.12
CA LYS A 374 8.66 -7.19 14.50
C LYS A 374 7.89 -6.97 13.21
N TYR A 375 7.14 -5.87 13.09
CA TYR A 375 6.38 -5.55 11.89
C TYR A 375 7.28 -5.05 10.76
N TYR A 376 8.27 -4.19 11.06
CA TYR A 376 9.19 -3.68 10.04
C TYR A 376 10.17 -4.77 9.56
N ARG A 377 10.57 -5.65 10.48
CA ARG A 377 11.35 -6.86 10.21
C ARG A 377 10.54 -7.88 9.40
N ALA A 378 9.28 -8.12 9.78
CA ALA A 378 8.36 -8.96 9.02
C ALA A 378 8.16 -8.44 7.59
N ALA A 379 7.99 -7.13 7.41
CA ALA A 379 7.89 -6.52 6.08
C ALA A 379 9.13 -6.83 5.23
N ARG A 380 10.33 -6.81 5.84
CA ARG A 380 11.56 -7.15 5.13
C ARG A 380 11.61 -8.63 4.73
N ILE A 381 11.22 -9.51 5.64
CA ILE A 381 11.16 -10.97 5.38
C ILE A 381 10.12 -11.25 4.30
N TYR A 382 8.94 -10.62 4.35
CA TYR A 382 7.91 -10.76 3.33
C TYR A 382 8.43 -10.35 1.94
N ASN A 383 9.13 -9.22 1.85
CA ASN A 383 9.66 -8.70 0.59
C ASN A 383 10.82 -9.52 0.01
N SER A 384 11.67 -10.10 0.87
CA SER A 384 12.98 -10.62 0.43
C SER A 384 13.32 -12.02 0.92
N GLY A 385 12.39 -12.66 1.62
CA GLY A 385 12.54 -13.98 2.24
C GLY A 385 13.48 -14.02 3.45
N SER A 386 14.17 -12.93 3.79
CA SER A 386 15.13 -12.90 4.90
C SER A 386 15.52 -11.48 5.30
N ILE A 387 16.19 -11.35 6.44
CA ILE A 387 16.92 -10.13 6.81
C ILE A 387 18.40 -10.35 6.50
N ALA A 388 19.06 -9.34 5.92
CA ALA A 388 20.50 -9.41 5.64
C ALA A 388 21.31 -9.71 6.92
N ALA A 389 22.49 -10.32 6.77
CA ALA A 389 23.34 -10.69 7.91
C ALA A 389 23.77 -9.48 8.78
N SER A 390 23.75 -8.26 8.23
CA SER A 390 23.98 -7.02 8.98
C SER A 390 22.86 -6.69 9.98
N GLY A 391 21.69 -7.32 9.84
CA GLY A 391 20.48 -7.01 10.62
C GLY A 391 19.77 -5.73 10.18
N GLN A 392 20.31 -5.01 9.19
CA GLN A 392 19.75 -3.75 8.71
C GLN A 392 18.68 -3.99 7.64
N LEU A 393 17.54 -3.31 7.78
CA LEU A 393 16.36 -3.52 6.93
C LEU A 393 16.51 -2.89 5.55
N GLN A 394 17.48 -1.99 5.35
CA GLN A 394 17.79 -1.44 4.04
C GLN A 394 18.80 -2.29 3.25
N ASP A 395 19.53 -3.20 3.86
CA ASP A 395 20.62 -3.94 3.19
C ASP A 395 20.10 -5.17 2.43
N GLY A 396 20.84 -5.70 1.44
CA GLY A 396 20.50 -6.93 0.72
C GLY A 396 20.03 -6.70 -0.72
N ILE A 397 19.46 -7.74 -1.34
CA ILE A 397 19.17 -7.77 -2.80
C ILE A 397 17.77 -7.27 -3.19
N ALA A 398 16.92 -6.96 -2.22
CA ALA A 398 15.55 -6.55 -2.47
C ALA A 398 15.37 -5.04 -2.28
N THR A 399 14.16 -4.54 -2.54
CA THR A 399 13.82 -3.11 -2.48
C THR A 399 14.26 -2.48 -1.16
N HIS A 400 15.32 -1.66 -1.22
CA HIS A 400 15.97 -1.05 -0.05
C HIS A 400 15.00 -0.25 0.84
N CYS A 401 13.97 0.33 0.24
CA CYS A 401 13.00 1.19 0.92
C CYS A 401 11.83 0.42 1.55
N TYR A 402 11.65 -0.88 1.28
CA TYR A 402 10.38 -1.57 1.53
C TYR A 402 9.88 -1.44 2.98
N SER A 403 10.72 -1.77 3.96
CA SER A 403 10.34 -1.63 5.37
C SER A 403 10.12 -0.18 5.78
N SER A 404 10.89 0.76 5.25
CA SER A 404 10.72 2.20 5.49
C SER A 404 9.37 2.67 4.95
N ASP A 405 9.01 2.26 3.74
CA ASP A 405 7.76 2.62 3.08
C ASP A 405 6.56 2.06 3.86
N VAL A 406 6.68 0.83 4.39
CA VAL A 406 5.67 0.24 5.27
C VAL A 406 5.54 1.03 6.58
N ALA A 407 6.66 1.42 7.20
CA ALA A 407 6.63 2.24 8.42
C ALA A 407 5.94 3.60 8.19
N ASN A 408 6.20 4.25 7.05
CA ASN A 408 5.55 5.51 6.69
C ASN A 408 4.04 5.34 6.47
N ARG A 409 3.61 4.29 5.77
CA ARG A 409 2.16 4.00 5.58
C ARG A 409 1.45 3.77 6.91
N LEU A 410 2.08 3.04 7.83
CA LEU A 410 1.55 2.80 9.18
C LEU A 410 1.39 4.11 9.97
N THR A 411 2.18 5.13 9.68
CA THR A 411 2.08 6.46 10.29
C THR A 411 1.23 7.46 9.51
N GLY A 412 0.62 7.07 8.39
CA GLY A 412 -0.33 7.90 7.64
C GLY A 412 0.19 8.51 6.33
N TRP A 413 1.34 8.06 5.82
CA TRP A 413 1.81 8.42 4.49
C TRP A 413 0.92 7.84 3.40
N VAL A 414 0.55 8.68 2.43
CA VAL A 414 -0.30 8.32 1.28
C VAL A 414 0.26 8.88 -0.03
N THR A 415 0.46 10.20 -0.10
CA THR A 415 0.79 10.90 -1.36
C THR A 415 1.97 11.85 -1.27
N ALA A 416 2.49 12.12 -0.06
CA ALA A 416 3.67 12.95 0.09
C ALA A 416 4.85 12.38 -0.70
N ALA A 417 5.74 13.26 -1.15
CA ALA A 417 6.88 12.88 -1.96
C ALA A 417 7.69 11.75 -1.28
N HIS A 418 7.95 10.69 -2.02
CA HIS A 418 8.75 9.56 -1.57
C HIS A 418 10.21 9.98 -1.46
N GLY A 419 10.80 9.81 -0.29
CA GLY A 419 12.14 10.32 0.02
C GLY A 419 13.25 9.28 -0.06
N CYS A 420 12.98 8.09 -0.58
CA CYS A 420 13.99 7.05 -0.69
C CYS A 420 14.57 7.00 -2.10
N SER A 421 15.88 7.23 -2.20
CA SER A 421 16.66 6.96 -3.40
C SER A 421 17.19 5.52 -3.27
N GLY A 422 16.56 4.60 -3.99
CA GLY A 422 17.02 3.21 -4.12
C GLY A 422 18.10 3.09 -5.17
#